data_AF-A0A8J8JZF5-F1
#
_entry.id   AF-A0A8J8JZF5-F1
#
_cell.length_a   1.000
_cell.length_b   1.000
_cell.length_c   1.000
_cell.angle_alpha   90.00
_cell.angle_beta   90.00
_cell.angle_gamma   90.00
#
_symmetry.space_group_name_H-M   'P 1'
#
loop_
_entity.id
_entity.type
_entity.pdbx_description
1 polymer ?
#
loop_
_entity_poly.entity_id
_entity_poly.type
_entity_poly.pdbx_seq_one_letter_code
_entity_poly.pdbx_strand_id
1 'polypeptide(L)'
;MNSIENDLLARLDSMPFDEARAKILTRKLGNSFDSPNHQICLSWLQCKESELRDLREEESLSISRKALRISKSAKWIATSAIILSIIMAIYEVMKHYSQI
;
A
#
# COMPACT_ATOMS: atom_id res chain seq x y z
N MET A 1 -15.82 -25.44 19.43
CA MET A 1 -15.61 -25.45 17.97
C MET A 1 -16.04 -26.80 17.44
N ASN A 2 -17.04 -26.81 16.56
CA ASN A 2 -17.55 -28.03 15.96
C ASN A 2 -16.55 -28.54 14.91
N SER A 3 -16.32 -29.86 14.77
CA SER A 3 -15.37 -30.38 13.77
C SER A 3 -15.73 -29.98 12.33
N ILE A 4 -17.02 -29.75 12.08
CA ILE A 4 -17.57 -29.28 10.80
C ILE A 4 -17.07 -27.86 10.46
N GLU A 5 -16.93 -26.99 11.46
CA GLU A 5 -16.46 -25.61 11.28
C GLU A 5 -14.98 -25.61 10.89
N ASN A 6 -14.18 -26.44 11.57
CA ASN A 6 -12.75 -26.57 11.30
C ASN A 6 -12.47 -27.17 9.92
N ASP A 7 -13.23 -28.20 9.51
CA ASP A 7 -13.10 -28.78 8.17
C ASP A 7 -13.47 -27.78 7.08
N LEU A 8 -14.49 -26.94 7.33
CA LEU A 8 -14.93 -25.92 6.39
C LEU A 8 -13.87 -24.81 6.24
N LEU A 9 -13.31 -24.33 7.35
CA LEU A 9 -12.22 -23.34 7.34
C LEU A 9 -10.95 -23.90 6.67
N ALA A 10 -10.56 -25.14 6.97
CA ALA A 10 -9.42 -25.80 6.33
C ALA A 10 -9.62 -25.92 4.81
N ARG A 11 -10.85 -26.17 4.37
CA ARG A 11 -11.19 -26.21 2.95
C ARG A 11 -11.09 -24.84 2.31
N LEU A 12 -11.53 -23.78 2.99
CA LEU A 12 -11.37 -22.39 2.53
C LEU A 12 -9.89 -22.00 2.39
N ASP A 13 -9.06 -22.34 3.38
CA ASP A 13 -7.62 -22.05 3.37
C ASP A 13 -6.87 -22.85 2.30
N SER A 14 -7.35 -24.03 1.92
CA SER A 14 -6.75 -24.85 0.86
C SER A 14 -7.04 -24.34 -0.56
N MET A 15 -7.98 -23.41 -0.74
CA MET A 15 -8.37 -22.88 -2.04
C MET A 15 -7.69 -21.52 -2.31
N PRO A 16 -7.44 -21.18 -3.59
CA PRO A 16 -7.06 -19.82 -3.97
C PRO A 16 -8.08 -18.81 -3.47
N PHE A 17 -7.61 -17.67 -2.95
CA PHE A 17 -8.47 -16.66 -2.32
C PHE A 17 -9.61 -16.19 -3.25
N ASP A 18 -9.33 -15.96 -4.53
CA ASP A 18 -10.36 -15.55 -5.50
C ASP A 18 -11.42 -16.62 -5.72
N GLU A 19 -11.00 -17.89 -5.73
CA GLU A 19 -11.91 -19.04 -5.85
C GLU A 19 -12.76 -19.20 -4.59
N ALA A 20 -12.16 -19.08 -3.42
CA ALA A 20 -12.87 -19.11 -2.13
C ALA A 20 -13.89 -17.98 -2.06
N ARG A 21 -13.48 -16.74 -2.38
CA ARG A 21 -14.36 -15.57 -2.44
C ARG A 21 -15.53 -15.78 -3.41
N ALA A 22 -15.26 -16.28 -4.62
CA ALA A 22 -16.30 -16.58 -5.58
C ALA A 22 -17.27 -17.66 -5.06
N LYS A 23 -16.78 -18.74 -4.45
CA LYS A 23 -17.61 -19.82 -3.90
C LYS A 23 -18.47 -19.37 -2.70
N ILE A 24 -17.93 -18.50 -1.86
CA ILE A 24 -18.66 -17.89 -0.73
C ILE A 24 -19.79 -17.01 -1.26
N LEU A 25 -19.50 -16.14 -2.23
CA LEU A 25 -20.49 -15.22 -2.84
C LEU A 25 -21.55 -15.96 -3.67
N THR A 26 -21.16 -17.04 -4.38
CA THR A 26 -22.07 -17.85 -5.22
C THR A 26 -22.78 -18.95 -4.45
N ARG A 27 -22.59 -19.04 -3.13
CA ARG A 27 -23.27 -20.01 -2.23
C ARG A 27 -23.03 -21.48 -2.60
N LYS A 28 -21.99 -21.77 -3.37
CA LYS A 28 -21.61 -23.15 -3.78
C LYS A 28 -21.01 -23.98 -2.64
N LEU A 29 -20.77 -23.37 -1.48
CA LEU A 29 -20.36 -24.04 -0.24
C LEU A 29 -21.55 -24.58 0.58
N GLY A 30 -22.74 -24.70 -0.01
CA GLY A 30 -23.84 -25.51 0.52
C GLY A 30 -24.67 -24.86 1.63
N ASN A 31 -24.69 -23.52 1.73
CA ASN A 31 -25.33 -22.81 2.84
C ASN A 31 -26.36 -21.78 2.36
N SER A 32 -27.55 -21.79 2.98
CA SER A 32 -28.56 -20.74 2.87
C SER A 32 -28.06 -19.42 3.48
N PHE A 33 -28.73 -18.30 3.16
CA PHE A 33 -28.33 -16.94 3.59
C PHE A 33 -28.09 -16.81 5.10
N ASP A 34 -28.86 -17.54 5.92
CA ASP A 34 -28.82 -17.49 7.39
C ASP A 34 -28.24 -18.76 8.02
N SER A 35 -27.51 -19.58 7.25
CA SER A 35 -26.84 -20.73 7.83
C SER A 35 -25.63 -20.26 8.68
N PRO A 36 -25.43 -20.82 9.89
CA PRO A 36 -24.25 -20.52 10.72
C PRO A 36 -22.92 -20.71 9.97
N ASN A 37 -22.86 -21.68 9.06
CA ASN A 37 -21.69 -21.93 8.24
C ASN A 37 -21.45 -20.82 7.20
N HIS A 38 -22.50 -20.15 6.69
CA HIS A 38 -22.34 -19.00 5.80
C HIS A 38 -21.76 -17.81 6.54
N GLN A 39 -22.19 -17.56 7.78
CA GLN A 39 -21.63 -16.50 8.61
C GLN A 39 -20.13 -16.73 8.90
N ILE A 40 -19.73 -17.98 9.15
CA ILE A 40 -18.31 -18.36 9.31
C ILE A 40 -17.51 -18.14 8.02
N CYS A 41 -18.08 -18.48 6.86
CA CYS A 41 -17.43 -18.16 5.58
C CYS A 41 -17.24 -16.65 5.38
N LEU A 42 -18.26 -15.86 5.73
CA LEU A 42 -18.21 -14.41 5.60
C LEU A 42 -17.19 -13.77 6.55
N SER A 43 -17.12 -14.25 7.79
CA SER A 43 -16.12 -13.75 8.76
C SER A 43 -14.70 -14.11 8.34
N TRP A 44 -14.47 -15.32 7.82
CA TRP A 44 -13.19 -15.70 7.22
C TRP A 44 -12.83 -14.81 6.02
N LEU A 45 -13.80 -14.54 5.13
CA LEU A 45 -13.58 -13.67 3.96
C LEU A 45 -13.23 -12.24 4.39
N GLN A 46 -13.93 -11.69 5.37
CA GLN A 46 -13.66 -10.36 5.91
C GLN A 46 -12.26 -10.28 6.53
N CYS A 47 -11.86 -11.31 7.30
CA CYS A 47 -10.53 -11.39 7.88
C CYS A 47 -9.45 -11.35 6.79
N LYS A 48 -9.57 -12.20 5.77
CA LYS A 48 -8.62 -12.23 4.65
C LYS A 48 -8.61 -10.96 3.81
N GLU A 49 -9.76 -10.35 3.56
CA GLU A 49 -9.82 -9.05 2.88
C GLU A 49 -9.19 -7.93 3.71
N SER A 50 -9.27 -7.98 5.04
CA SER A 50 -8.60 -7.02 5.93
C SER A 50 -7.09 -7.19 5.84
N GLU A 51 -6.57 -8.41 5.98
CA GLU A 51 -5.13 -8.70 5.86
C GLU A 51 -4.56 -8.17 4.53
N LEU A 52 -5.29 -8.37 3.41
CA LEU A 52 -4.87 -7.86 2.10
C LEU A 52 -4.95 -6.33 1.98
N ARG A 53 -5.85 -5.67 2.70
CA ARG A 53 -5.90 -4.19 2.74
C ARG A 53 -4.74 -3.65 3.56
N ASP A 54 -4.48 -4.22 4.72
CA ASP A 54 -3.40 -3.80 5.61
C ASP A 54 -2.05 -3.91 4.90
N LEU A 55 -1.80 -5.00 4.18
CA LEU A 55 -0.59 -5.15 3.35
C LEU A 55 -0.48 -4.07 2.26
N ARG A 56 -1.57 -3.75 1.57
CA ARG A 56 -1.57 -2.68 0.56
C ARG A 56 -1.36 -1.29 1.17
N GLU A 57 -1.92 -1.04 2.34
CA GLU A 57 -1.73 0.21 3.06
C GLU A 57 -0.28 0.37 3.51
N GLU A 58 0.35 -0.70 4.03
CA GLU A 58 1.78 -0.71 4.35
C GLU A 58 2.65 -0.46 3.11
N GLU A 59 2.35 -1.11 1.99
CA GLU A 59 3.04 -0.88 0.72
C GLU A 59 2.89 0.58 0.25
N SER A 60 1.68 1.12 0.29
CA SER A 60 1.38 2.52 -0.08
C SER A 60 2.12 3.52 0.82
N LEU A 61 2.16 3.27 2.12
CA LEU A 61 2.94 4.07 3.07
C LEU A 61 4.44 3.99 2.77
N SER A 62 4.95 2.81 2.42
CA SER A 62 6.35 2.62 2.05
C SER A 62 6.72 3.42 0.79
N ILE A 63 5.84 3.42 -0.23
CA ILE A 63 5.99 4.18 -1.47
C ILE A 63 5.95 5.67 -1.17
N SER A 64 4.98 6.12 -0.38
CA SER A 64 4.83 7.52 0.03
C SER A 64 6.07 8.02 0.78
N ARG A 65 6.64 7.22 1.69
CA ARG A 65 7.89 7.54 2.38
C ARG A 65 9.09 7.63 1.42
N LYS A 66 9.20 6.72 0.45
CA LYS A 66 10.26 6.77 -0.58
C LYS A 66 10.12 8.04 -1.44
N ALA A 67 8.92 8.34 -1.92
CA ALA A 67 8.63 9.55 -2.69
C ALA A 67 8.98 10.82 -1.91
N LEU A 68 8.63 10.89 -0.63
CA LEU A 68 8.97 12.02 0.23
C LEU A 68 10.49 12.24 0.35
N ARG A 69 11.27 11.16 0.48
CA ARG A 69 12.75 11.27 0.53
C ARG A 69 13.32 11.81 -0.78
N ILE A 70 12.83 11.31 -1.92
CA ILE A 70 13.24 11.78 -3.25
C ILE A 70 12.86 13.26 -3.45
N SER A 71 11.66 13.65 -3.03
CA SER A 71 11.22 15.04 -3.10
C SER A 71 12.08 15.96 -2.23
N LYS A 72 12.46 15.53 -1.02
CA LYS A 72 13.38 16.28 -0.15
C LYS A 72 14.76 16.47 -0.77
N SER A 73 15.36 15.42 -1.35
CA SER A 73 16.66 15.55 -2.01
C SER A 73 16.59 16.45 -3.24
N ALA A 74 15.54 16.31 -4.06
CA ALA A 74 15.32 17.17 -5.22
C ALA A 74 15.18 18.66 -4.82
N LYS A 75 14.42 18.95 -3.75
CA LYS A 75 14.30 20.31 -3.22
C LYS A 75 15.65 20.86 -2.76
N TRP A 76 16.46 20.05 -2.08
CA TRP A 76 17.78 20.47 -1.63
C TRP A 76 18.72 20.80 -2.80
N ILE A 77 18.74 19.97 -3.84
CA ILE A 77 19.51 20.19 -5.07
C ILE A 77 19.05 21.46 -5.80
N ALA A 78 17.73 21.66 -5.93
CA ALA A 78 17.20 22.87 -6.57
C ALA A 78 17.59 24.13 -5.79
N THR A 79 17.53 24.07 -4.46
CA THR A 79 17.88 25.20 -3.60
C THR A 79 19.38 25.52 -3.70
N SER A 80 20.25 24.50 -3.71
CA SER A 80 21.70 24.71 -3.85
C SER A 80 22.08 25.28 -5.21
N ALA A 81 21.44 24.82 -6.29
CA ALA A 81 21.65 25.37 -7.64
C ALA A 81 21.29 26.86 -7.71
N ILE A 82 20.17 27.27 -7.10
CA ILE A 82 19.77 28.68 -7.03
C ILE A 82 20.82 29.50 -6.28
N ILE A 83 21.27 29.03 -5.11
CA ILE A 83 22.27 29.73 -4.29
C ILE A 83 23.59 29.91 -5.07
N LEU A 84 24.08 28.83 -5.70
CA LEU A 84 25.31 28.89 -6.50
C LEU A 84 25.18 29.86 -7.68
N SER A 85 24.03 29.88 -8.35
CA SER A 85 23.76 30.80 -9.47
C SER A 85 23.81 32.25 -9.01
N ILE A 86 23.25 32.57 -7.84
CA ILE A 86 23.29 33.91 -7.25
C ILE A 86 24.72 34.31 -6.90
N ILE A 87 25.48 33.42 -6.24
CA ILE A 87 26.88 33.69 -5.88
C ILE A 87 27.72 33.96 -7.12
N MET A 88 27.54 33.17 -8.18
CA MET A 88 28.27 33.31 -9.43
C MET A 88 27.95 34.65 -10.11
N ALA A 89 26.67 35.05 -10.14
CA ALA A 89 26.26 36.34 -10.67
C ALA A 89 26.89 37.51 -9.90
N ILE A 90 26.92 37.45 -8.55
CA ILE A 90 27.58 38.46 -7.72
C ILE A 90 29.08 38.51 -8.02
N TYR A 91 29.73 37.36 -8.14
CA TYR A 91 31.15 37.27 -8.43
C TYR A 91 31.49 37.90 -9.80
N GLU A 92 30.70 37.63 -10.83
CA GLU A 92 30.88 38.26 -12.15
C GLU A 92 30.74 39.78 -12.09
N VAL A 93 29.74 40.29 -11.37
CA VAL A 93 29.55 41.73 -11.17
C VAL A 93 30.75 42.35 -10.44
N MET A 94 31.19 41.76 -9.34
CA MET A 94 32.36 42.25 -8.58
C MET A 94 33.64 42.23 -9.42
N LYS A 95 33.85 41.17 -10.20
CA LYS A 95 34.99 41.05 -11.11
C LYS A 95 34.98 42.15 -12.16
N HIS A 96 33.81 42.47 -12.73
CA HIS A 96 33.69 43.56 -13.70
C HIS A 96 34.09 44.92 -13.11
N TYR A 97 33.61 45.25 -11.91
CA TYR A 97 33.97 46.49 -11.22
C TYR A 97 35.44 46.56 -10.79
N SER A 98 36.09 45.43 -10.51
CA SER A 98 37.51 45.39 -10.16
C SER A 98 38.46 45.61 -11.35
N GLN A 99 37.96 45.55 -12.59
CA GLN A 99 38.75 45.69 -13.81
C GLN A 99 38.67 47.10 -14.44
N ILE A 100 37.87 47.99 -13.86
CA ILE A 100 37.70 49.41 -14.24
C ILE A 100 38.49 50.25 -13.24
#